data_AF-A0A0G4LXI4-F1
#
_entry.id   AF-A0A0G4LXI4-F1
#
_cell.length_a   1.000
_cell.length_b   1.000
_cell.length_c   1.000
_cell.angle_alpha   90.00
_cell.angle_beta   90.00
_cell.angle_gamma   90.00
#
_symmetry.space_group_name_H-M   'P 1'
#
loop_
_entity.id
_entity.type
_entity.pdbx_description
1 polymer ?
#
loop_
_entity_poly.entity_id
_entity_poly.type
_entity_poly.pdbx_seq_one_letter_code
_entity_poly.pdbx_strand_id
1 'polypeptide(L)'
;MDYHHLKPAIADASLDGVYTMETLVHATDPAAVLAGFRAALRPGGRVVLFEYDHDLDAAATAGGWMAADMRRVNELAAMPTYQAARPGYFRGLLEEAGFEDIVERDYSEN
;
A
#
# COMPACT_ATOMS: atom_id res chain seq x y z
N MET A 1 -4.02 16.08 4.86
CA MET A 1 -2.59 16.19 4.48
C MET A 1 -2.39 15.23 3.33
N ASP A 2 -1.76 15.67 2.25
CA ASP A 2 -1.40 14.76 1.15
C ASP A 2 -0.14 13.99 1.56
N TYR A 3 -0.27 12.68 1.80
CA TYR A 3 0.85 11.87 2.28
C TYR A 3 1.86 11.52 1.17
N HIS A 4 1.59 11.88 -0.09
CA HIS A 4 2.63 11.92 -1.13
C HIS A 4 3.65 13.04 -0.85
N HIS A 5 3.28 14.04 -0.03
CA HIS A 5 4.09 15.22 0.27
C HIS A 5 4.16 15.48 1.78
N LEU A 6 4.89 14.63 2.51
CA LEU A 6 5.03 14.76 3.97
C LEU A 6 5.83 16.01 4.38
N LYS A 7 6.70 16.53 3.51
CA LYS A 7 7.50 17.72 3.80
C LYS A 7 6.75 19.00 3.42
N PRO A 8 6.89 20.09 4.21
CA PRO A 8 7.73 20.22 5.41
C PRO A 8 7.02 19.80 6.72
N ALA A 9 5.80 19.26 6.64
CA ALA A 9 4.97 19.00 7.82
C ALA A 9 5.55 17.95 8.78
N ILE A 10 6.26 16.96 8.24
CA ILE A 10 6.95 15.91 8.99
C ILE A 10 8.44 16.00 8.70
N ALA A 11 9.25 16.09 9.75
CA ALA A 11 10.70 16.13 9.64
C ALA A 11 11.30 14.74 9.44
N ASP A 12 12.50 14.70 8.86
CA ASP A 12 13.25 13.45 8.71
C ASP A 12 13.60 12.86 10.09
N ALA A 13 13.58 11.54 10.20
CA ALA A 13 13.93 10.79 11.41
C ALA A 13 13.21 11.27 12.70
N SER A 14 11.98 11.76 12.56
CA SER A 14 11.18 12.30 13.67
C SER A 14 10.13 11.32 14.21
N LEU A 15 9.84 10.25 13.48
CA LEU A 15 8.82 9.28 13.83
C LEU A 15 9.41 7.93 14.25
N ASP A 16 8.72 7.29 15.18
CA ASP A 16 9.03 5.94 15.66
C ASP A 16 8.29 4.87 14.87
N GLY A 17 7.13 5.23 14.32
CA GLY A 17 6.28 4.34 13.57
C GLY A 17 5.34 5.09 12.61
N VAL A 18 4.99 4.43 11.52
CA VAL A 18 3.96 4.85 10.56
C VAL A 18 3.04 3.66 10.31
N TYR A 19 1.74 3.90 10.14
CA TYR A 19 0.85 2.86 9.68
C TYR A 19 -0.13 3.40 8.65
N THR A 20 -0.60 2.52 7.77
CA THR A 20 -1.73 2.75 6.91
C THR A 20 -2.81 1.73 7.22
N MET A 21 -4.07 2.15 7.06
CA MET A 21 -5.23 1.29 7.23
C MET A 21 -6.17 1.62 6.08
N GLU A 22 -6.17 0.76 5.07
CA GLU A 22 -6.94 0.92 3.83
C GLU A 22 -6.75 2.30 3.20
N THR A 23 -5.50 2.78 3.20
CA THR A 23 -5.18 4.15 2.77
C THR A 23 -4.15 4.16 1.66
N LEU A 24 -3.14 3.30 1.70
CA LEU A 24 -2.10 3.24 0.68
C LEU A 24 -2.68 2.79 -0.68
N VAL A 25 -3.77 2.03 -0.65
CA VAL A 25 -4.58 1.66 -1.83
C VAL A 25 -4.98 2.84 -2.72
N HIS A 26 -5.04 4.06 -2.18
CA HIS A 26 -5.35 5.30 -2.90
C HIS A 26 -4.13 6.03 -3.49
N ALA A 27 -2.91 5.63 -3.14
CA ALA A 27 -1.71 6.31 -3.59
C ALA A 27 -1.54 6.20 -5.11
N THR A 28 -1.27 7.30 -5.80
CA THR A 28 -0.94 7.29 -7.23
C THR A 28 0.51 6.89 -7.48
N ASP A 29 1.37 7.12 -6.48
CA ASP A 29 2.77 6.68 -6.46
C ASP A 29 3.10 6.10 -5.06
N PRO A 30 2.79 4.81 -4.82
CA PRO A 30 3.02 4.20 -3.52
C PRO A 30 4.53 4.09 -3.19
N ALA A 31 5.41 4.03 -4.19
CA ALA A 31 6.85 3.98 -3.96
C ALA A 31 7.36 5.31 -3.38
N ALA A 32 6.92 6.45 -3.94
CA ALA A 32 7.25 7.77 -3.39
C ALA A 32 6.71 7.96 -1.97
N VAL A 33 5.50 7.45 -1.70
CA VAL A 33 4.89 7.47 -0.36
C VAL A 33 5.74 6.68 0.64
N LEU A 34 6.14 5.44 0.30
CA LEU A 34 6.97 4.62 1.18
C LEU A 34 8.38 5.21 1.37
N ALA A 35 8.95 5.84 0.34
CA ALA A 35 10.20 6.59 0.49
C ALA A 35 10.05 7.76 1.48
N GLY A 36 8.91 8.46 1.43
CA GLY A 36 8.54 9.47 2.41
C GLY A 36 8.41 8.91 3.83
N PHE A 37 7.73 7.79 4.00
CA PHE A 37 7.62 7.11 5.30
C PHE A 37 9.00 6.74 5.84
N ARG A 38 9.86 6.15 5.00
CA ARG A 38 11.22 5.79 5.39
C ARG A 38 12.07 7.00 5.80
N ALA A 39 11.93 8.13 5.12
CA ALA A 39 12.65 9.36 5.49
C ALA A 39 12.16 9.92 6.84
N ALA A 40 10.86 9.86 7.10
CA ALA A 40 10.26 10.32 8.35
C ALA A 40 10.62 9.44 9.56
N LEU A 41 10.85 8.14 9.33
CA LEU A 41 11.18 7.17 10.38
C LEU A 41 12.65 7.32 10.84
N ARG A 42 12.87 7.25 12.15
CA ARG A 42 14.21 7.08 12.72
C ARG A 42 14.80 5.70 12.38
N PRO A 43 16.12 5.49 12.48
CA PRO A 43 16.71 4.15 12.41
C PRO A 43 16.04 3.20 13.41
N GLY A 44 15.56 2.04 12.92
CA GLY A 44 14.80 1.07 13.71
C GLY A 44 13.31 1.40 13.89
N GLY A 45 12.82 2.49 13.30
CA GLY A 45 11.39 2.79 13.21
C GLY A 45 10.65 1.78 12.33
N ARG A 46 9.34 1.65 12.53
CA ARG A 46 8.53 0.59 11.91
C ARG A 46 7.42 1.14 11.02
N VAL A 47 7.12 0.42 9.95
CA VAL A 47 5.93 0.67 9.13
C VAL A 47 4.98 -0.53 9.23
N VAL A 48 3.67 -0.26 9.29
CA VAL A 48 2.62 -1.29 9.25
C VAL A 48 1.64 -0.94 8.15
N LEU A 49 1.43 -1.86 7.20
CA LEU A 49 0.44 -1.70 6.14
C LEU A 49 -0.71 -2.65 6.43
N PHE A 50 -1.89 -2.11 6.74
CA PHE A 50 -3.13 -2.87 6.76
C PHE A 50 -3.89 -2.52 5.49
N GLU A 51 -3.66 -3.29 4.45
CA GLU A 51 -4.20 -3.06 3.10
C GLU A 51 -4.76 -4.38 2.57
N TYR A 52 -5.57 -4.28 1.53
CA TYR A 52 -6.12 -5.43 0.82
C TYR A 52 -5.49 -5.54 -0.57
N ASP A 53 -5.27 -6.77 -1.02
CA ASP A 53 -4.87 -7.11 -2.40
C ASP A 53 -5.91 -8.04 -3.04
N HIS A 54 -5.68 -8.43 -4.28
CA HIS A 54 -6.61 -9.27 -5.02
C HIS A 54 -5.93 -10.07 -6.13
N ASP A 55 -6.66 -11.05 -6.68
CA ASP A 55 -6.34 -11.65 -7.98
C ASP A 55 -7.51 -11.46 -8.96
N LEU A 56 -7.68 -10.22 -9.43
CA LEU A 56 -8.74 -9.86 -10.37
C LEU A 56 -8.54 -10.49 -11.75
N ASP A 57 -7.32 -10.85 -12.12
CA ASP A 57 -7.03 -11.50 -13.40
C ASP A 57 -7.43 -12.97 -13.38
N ALA A 58 -7.21 -13.68 -12.27
CA ALA A 58 -7.80 -14.99 -12.05
C ALA A 58 -9.33 -14.91 -12.05
N ALA A 59 -9.91 -13.92 -11.36
CA ALA A 59 -11.37 -13.71 -11.33
C ALA A 59 -11.96 -13.40 -12.71
N ALA A 60 -11.26 -12.62 -13.55
CA ALA A 60 -11.66 -12.33 -14.92
C ALA A 60 -11.58 -13.58 -15.82
N THR A 61 -10.53 -14.39 -15.67
CA THR A 61 -10.34 -15.64 -16.42
C THR A 61 -11.42 -16.67 -16.08
N ALA A 62 -11.92 -16.66 -14.85
CA ALA A 62 -13.08 -17.47 -14.42
C ALA A 62 -14.43 -16.99 -15.00
N GLY A 63 -14.44 -15.95 -15.86
CA GLY A 63 -15.64 -15.43 -16.51
C GLY A 63 -16.54 -14.59 -15.59
N GLY A 64 -16.01 -14.12 -14.46
CA GLY A 64 -16.77 -13.36 -13.48
C GLY A 64 -16.96 -11.89 -13.88
N TRP A 65 -18.21 -11.42 -13.88
CA TRP A 65 -18.55 -9.98 -13.95
C TRP A 65 -17.87 -9.16 -12.84
N MET A 66 -17.56 -9.81 -11.72
CA MET A 66 -16.96 -9.21 -10.53
C MET A 66 -15.61 -8.53 -10.82
N ALA A 67 -14.81 -9.04 -11.75
CA ALA A 67 -13.53 -8.41 -12.08
C ALA A 67 -13.72 -7.06 -12.80
N ALA A 68 -14.70 -6.96 -13.69
CA ALA A 68 -15.01 -5.73 -14.40
C ALA A 68 -15.60 -4.68 -13.44
N ASP A 69 -16.50 -5.10 -12.56
CA ASP A 69 -17.11 -4.22 -11.56
C ASP A 69 -16.07 -3.72 -10.55
N MET A 70 -15.14 -4.56 -10.11
CA MET A 70 -14.05 -4.12 -9.21
C MET A 70 -13.08 -3.15 -9.87
N ARG A 71 -12.75 -3.33 -11.16
CA ARG A 71 -11.98 -2.31 -11.88
C ARG A 71 -12.71 -0.97 -11.92
N ARG A 72 -14.04 -0.98 -12.13
CA ARG A 72 -14.85 0.24 -12.13
C ARG A 72 -14.94 0.88 -10.75
N VAL A 73 -15.08 0.08 -9.69
CA VAL A 73 -15.05 0.58 -8.31
C VAL A 73 -13.70 1.23 -8.02
N ASN A 74 -12.59 0.61 -8.41
CA ASN A 74 -11.25 1.15 -8.19
C ASN A 74 -11.04 2.50 -8.90
N GLU A 75 -11.54 2.63 -10.12
CA GLU A 75 -11.50 3.89 -10.87
C GLU A 75 -12.32 4.98 -10.16
N LEU A 76 -13.57 4.69 -9.80
CA LEU A 76 -14.48 5.67 -9.19
C LEU A 76 -14.10 6.04 -7.75
N ALA A 77 -13.51 5.10 -7.01
CA ALA A 77 -13.05 5.30 -5.64
C ALA A 77 -11.61 5.82 -5.57
N ALA A 78 -10.97 6.08 -6.72
CA ALA A 78 -9.56 6.51 -6.81
C ALA A 78 -8.63 5.59 -6.00
N MET A 79 -8.67 4.29 -6.28
CA MET A 79 -7.82 3.27 -5.67
C MET A 79 -6.82 2.66 -6.67
N PRO A 80 -5.92 3.47 -7.27
CA PRO A 80 -4.99 2.99 -8.30
C PRO A 80 -3.97 1.99 -7.76
N THR A 81 -3.54 2.13 -6.50
CA THR A 81 -2.64 1.17 -5.86
C THR A 81 -3.35 -0.15 -5.60
N TYR A 82 -4.61 -0.14 -5.13
CA TYR A 82 -5.39 -1.37 -5.02
C TYR A 82 -5.55 -2.05 -6.38
N GLN A 83 -5.83 -1.30 -7.45
CA GLN A 83 -5.95 -1.86 -8.79
C GLN A 83 -4.69 -2.62 -9.26
N ALA A 84 -3.52 -2.27 -8.73
CA ALA A 84 -2.27 -2.99 -8.96
C ALA A 84 -1.94 -4.03 -7.88
N ALA A 85 -2.64 -4.04 -6.74
CA ALA A 85 -2.33 -4.86 -5.59
C ALA A 85 -2.70 -6.32 -5.84
N ARG A 86 -1.67 -7.11 -6.13
CA ARG A 86 -1.72 -8.58 -6.21
C ARG A 86 -0.92 -9.20 -5.06
N PRO A 87 -1.10 -10.49 -4.73
CA PRO A 87 -0.32 -11.15 -3.70
C PRO A 87 1.19 -10.86 -3.82
N GLY A 88 1.78 -10.39 -2.72
CA GLY A 88 3.19 -10.01 -2.64
C GLY A 88 3.55 -8.61 -3.18
N TYR A 89 2.59 -7.86 -3.72
CA TYR A 89 2.83 -6.51 -4.22
C TYR A 89 3.32 -5.55 -3.12
N PHE A 90 2.67 -5.57 -1.96
CA PHE A 90 3.06 -4.71 -0.84
C PHE A 90 4.41 -5.10 -0.23
N ARG A 91 4.73 -6.41 -0.16
CA ARG A 91 6.10 -6.85 0.19
C ARG A 91 7.13 -6.28 -0.77
N GLY A 92 6.92 -6.42 -2.08
CA GLY A 92 7.84 -5.89 -3.08
C GLY A 92 8.07 -4.39 -2.92
N LEU A 93 6.99 -3.62 -2.71
CA LEU A 93 7.08 -2.18 -2.46
C LEU A 93 7.88 -1.84 -1.18
N LEU A 94 7.69 -2.60 -0.10
CA LEU A 94 8.46 -2.41 1.14
C LEU A 94 9.94 -2.74 0.95
N GLU A 95 10.26 -3.82 0.24
CA GLU A 95 11.64 -4.23 -0.07
C GLU A 95 12.33 -3.18 -0.95
N GLU A 96 11.67 -2.71 -2.01
CA GLU A 96 12.18 -1.66 -2.91
C GLU A 96 12.40 -0.34 -2.19
N ALA A 97 11.53 0.01 -1.23
CA ALA A 97 11.71 1.18 -0.38
C ALA A 97 12.86 1.02 0.63
N GLY A 98 13.42 -0.18 0.81
CA GLY A 98 14.52 -0.46 1.73
C GLY A 98 14.07 -0.68 3.17
N PHE A 99 12.87 -1.22 3.37
CA PHE A 99 12.46 -1.84 4.63
C PHE A 99 12.94 -3.28 4.71
N GLU A 100 13.23 -3.74 5.92
CA GLU A 100 13.74 -5.08 6.21
C GLU A 100 12.82 -5.76 7.26
N ASP A 101 13.05 -7.04 7.55
CA ASP A 101 12.28 -7.83 8.54
C ASP A 101 10.76 -7.85 8.27
N ILE A 102 10.36 -7.98 6.99
CA ILE A 102 8.96 -7.88 6.56
C ILE A 102 8.17 -9.14 6.93
N VAL A 103 7.22 -8.97 7.85
CA VAL A 103 6.25 -9.99 8.26
C VAL A 103 4.90 -9.69 7.61
N GLU A 104 4.36 -10.68 6.90
CA GLU A 104 3.01 -10.63 6.33
C GLU A 104 2.08 -11.58 7.08
N ARG A 105 0.82 -11.19 7.21
CA ARG A 105 -0.25 -12.00 7.79
C ARG A 105 -1.50 -11.82 6.96
N ASP A 106 -2.02 -12.93 6.46
CA ASP A 106 -3.31 -12.97 5.80
C ASP A 106 -4.42 -12.99 6.86
N TYR A 107 -5.37 -12.08 6.69
CA TYR A 107 -6.48 -11.82 7.59
C TYR A 107 -7.84 -12.07 6.92
N SER A 108 -7.86 -12.73 5.76
CA SER A 108 -9.07 -13.00 4.99
C SER A 108 -10.07 -13.91 5.72
N GLU A 109 -9.57 -14.83 6.55
CA GLU A 109 -10.36 -15.83 7.29
C GLU A 109 -10.43 -15.56 8.81
N ASN A 110 -10.03 -14.35 9.23
CA ASN A 110 -9.81 -13.99 10.63
C ASN A 110 -10.94 -14.37 11.60
#